data_AF-A0A4Q7VAC2-F1
#
_entry.id   AF-A0A4Q7VAC2-F1
#
_cell.length_a   1.000
_cell.length_b   1.000
_cell.length_c   1.000
_cell.angle_alpha   90.00
_cell.angle_beta   90.00
_cell.angle_gamma   90.00
#
_symmetry.space_group_name_H-M   'P 1'
#
loop_
_entity.id
_entity.type
_entity.pdbx_description
1 polymer ?
#
loop_
_entity_poly.entity_id
_entity_poly.type
_entity_poly.pdbx_seq_one_letter_code
_entity_poly.pdbx_strand_id
1 'polypeptide(L)'
;MHLPSTSRRRIDAVALALLLLVLCWVIDLRILGQPLLAEGRPLFDNPHLLRSLLLALAAGTLVWGFAVPDQAAGASGDWPRTPASATWPGPGRLLLAALMIDLLFVALFLISPQYYYKAGREDRPIEDASAMLLFASAALMALSAWRLHRAKRQHGAWLVRGAVALAVAFLLIGMEEISWGQRIFGIRSPEVFLEHNLQRETNLHNFVTDEAENAYYLGAFLLLTAWPFFVPRIPALARQPMFAFFTASEPLMVAAALSAAFSYDLWNVSFTQFAFFCTVFILLATAWRRRHSNRSLARWALLMAMICVATQAAHLAFGYRTVRLWDVSEYKEFLVPFFLAAYAVEILQRSGGGPESRAV
;
A
#
# COMPACT_ATOMS: atom_id res chain seq x y z
N MET A 1 -2.13 -34.38 16.64
CA MET A 1 -2.99 -33.20 16.82
C MET A 1 -3.45 -32.74 15.44
N HIS A 2 -4.67 -33.07 15.01
CA HIS A 2 -5.16 -32.72 13.67
C HIS A 2 -5.55 -31.24 13.64
N LEU A 3 -4.80 -30.42 12.89
CA LEU A 3 -5.19 -29.05 12.60
C LEU A 3 -6.52 -29.03 11.82
N PRO A 4 -7.42 -28.07 12.07
CA PRO A 4 -8.59 -27.87 11.24
C PRO A 4 -8.18 -27.75 9.76
N SER A 5 -8.93 -28.37 8.84
CA SER A 5 -8.62 -28.42 7.40
C SER A 5 -8.33 -27.04 6.79
N THR A 6 -8.94 -26.00 7.35
CA THR A 6 -8.80 -24.59 6.94
C THR A 6 -7.47 -23.97 7.38
N SER A 7 -7.00 -24.32 8.58
CA SER A 7 -5.69 -23.90 9.07
C SER A 7 -4.58 -24.57 8.27
N ARG A 8 -4.78 -25.84 7.92
CA ARG A 8 -3.86 -26.59 7.06
C ARG A 8 -3.74 -25.95 5.66
N ARG A 9 -4.86 -25.65 4.99
CA ARG A 9 -4.84 -24.97 3.67
C ARG A 9 -4.07 -23.65 3.69
N ARG A 10 -4.26 -22.81 4.72
CA ARG A 10 -3.54 -21.53 4.83
C ARG A 10 -2.04 -21.74 5.04
N ILE A 11 -1.67 -22.71 5.90
CA ILE A 11 -0.27 -23.07 6.14
C ILE A 11 0.38 -23.58 4.85
N ASP A 12 -0.28 -24.50 4.14
CA ASP A 12 0.23 -25.07 2.89
C ASP A 12 0.37 -23.97 1.81
N ALA A 13 -0.59 -23.05 1.71
CA ALA A 13 -0.52 -21.93 0.79
C ALA A 13 0.63 -20.96 1.11
N VAL A 14 0.86 -20.65 2.39
CA VAL A 14 2.00 -19.82 2.83
C VAL A 14 3.32 -20.53 2.55
N ALA A 15 3.43 -21.82 2.89
CA ALA A 15 4.65 -22.59 2.66
C ALA A 15 5.00 -22.66 1.18
N LEU A 16 4.01 -22.91 0.31
CA LEU A 16 4.22 -22.94 -1.13
C LEU A 16 4.57 -21.55 -1.70
N ALA A 17 3.90 -20.49 -1.25
CA ALA A 17 4.24 -19.12 -1.66
C ALA A 17 5.67 -18.74 -1.25
N LEU A 18 6.11 -19.10 -0.04
CA LEU A 18 7.48 -18.87 0.42
C LEU A 18 8.50 -19.67 -0.40
N LEU A 19 8.21 -20.93 -0.71
CA LEU A 19 9.08 -21.75 -1.56
C LEU A 19 9.27 -21.12 -2.95
N LEU A 20 8.18 -20.62 -3.55
CA LEU A 20 8.23 -19.94 -4.83
C LEU A 20 9.02 -18.61 -4.76
N LEU A 21 8.86 -17.84 -3.68
CA LEU A 21 9.65 -16.62 -3.45
C LEU A 21 11.15 -16.91 -3.30
N VAL A 22 11.51 -17.95 -2.54
CA VAL A 22 12.90 -18.39 -2.39
C VAL A 22 13.48 -18.80 -3.74
N LEU A 23 12.71 -19.52 -4.57
CA LEU A 23 13.13 -19.88 -5.92
C LEU A 23 13.38 -18.64 -6.79
N CYS A 24 12.52 -17.62 -6.71
CA CYS A 24 12.73 -16.34 -7.41
C CYS A 24 14.04 -15.66 -6.98
N TRP A 25 14.33 -15.60 -5.68
CA TRP A 25 15.57 -15.01 -5.19
C TRP A 25 16.81 -15.80 -5.61
N VAL A 26 16.70 -17.12 -5.72
CA VAL A 26 17.77 -17.95 -6.30
C VAL A 26 17.98 -17.57 -7.77
N ILE A 27 16.91 -17.38 -8.55
CA ILE A 27 17.01 -16.91 -9.94
C ILE A 27 17.70 -15.54 -9.99
N ASP A 28 17.26 -14.57 -9.18
CA ASP A 28 17.85 -13.22 -9.13
C ASP A 28 19.35 -13.27 -8.81
N LEU A 29 19.73 -13.96 -7.73
CA LEU A 29 21.10 -13.94 -7.22
C LEU A 29 22.07 -14.85 -7.99
N ARG A 30 21.60 -16.00 -8.49
CA ARG A 30 22.48 -17.03 -9.08
C ARG A 30 22.43 -17.10 -10.60
N ILE A 31 21.30 -16.78 -11.20
CA ILE A 31 21.12 -16.86 -12.66
C ILE A 31 21.27 -15.48 -13.28
N LEU A 32 20.57 -14.48 -12.72
CA LEU A 32 20.59 -13.11 -13.22
C LEU A 32 21.78 -12.29 -12.70
N GLY A 33 22.36 -12.68 -11.55
CA GLY A 33 23.43 -11.92 -10.90
C GLY A 33 22.98 -10.53 -10.45
N GLN A 34 21.68 -10.33 -10.20
CA GLN A 34 21.08 -9.05 -9.85
C GLN A 34 20.85 -8.92 -8.35
N PRO A 35 21.11 -7.74 -7.76
CA PRO A 35 20.63 -7.40 -6.42
C PRO A 35 19.10 -7.53 -6.32
N LEU A 36 18.58 -7.89 -5.14
CA LEU A 36 17.14 -8.08 -4.93
C LEU A 36 16.32 -6.79 -5.07
N LEU A 37 16.96 -5.64 -4.86
CA LEU A 37 16.39 -4.30 -4.98
C LEU A 37 16.93 -3.57 -6.22
N ALA A 38 17.32 -4.31 -7.26
CA ALA A 38 17.81 -3.69 -8.49
C ALA A 38 16.69 -2.94 -9.20
N GLU A 39 16.77 -1.62 -9.19
CA GLU A 39 15.91 -0.73 -9.96
C GLU A 39 16.46 -0.52 -11.37
N GLY A 40 15.58 -0.17 -12.30
CA GLY A 40 15.99 -0.02 -13.69
C GLY A 40 14.85 -0.12 -14.69
N ARG A 41 15.22 -0.07 -15.98
CA ARG A 41 14.26 -0.35 -17.05
C ARG A 41 13.76 -1.80 -16.93
N PRO A 42 12.45 -2.05 -17.05
CA PRO A 42 11.90 -3.41 -17.03
C PRO A 42 12.61 -4.35 -18.02
N LEU A 43 13.01 -5.50 -17.52
CA LEU A 43 13.62 -6.57 -18.33
C LEU A 43 12.62 -7.70 -18.59
N PHE A 44 12.64 -8.23 -19.82
CA PHE A 44 11.68 -9.22 -20.31
C PHE A 44 12.33 -10.40 -21.05
N ASP A 45 13.60 -10.69 -20.77
CA ASP A 45 14.20 -11.92 -21.25
C ASP A 45 13.58 -13.17 -20.58
N ASN A 46 13.92 -14.36 -21.08
CA ASN A 46 13.32 -15.61 -20.59
C ASN A 46 13.46 -15.81 -19.06
N PRO A 47 14.65 -15.61 -18.45
CA PRO A 47 14.78 -15.63 -16.99
C PRO A 47 13.86 -14.65 -16.25
N HIS A 48 13.75 -13.40 -16.68
CA HIS A 48 12.90 -12.40 -16.02
C HIS A 48 11.40 -12.71 -16.18
N LEU A 49 10.99 -13.28 -17.32
CA LEU A 49 9.62 -13.74 -17.54
C LEU A 49 9.28 -14.95 -16.65
N LEU A 50 10.19 -15.93 -16.53
CA LEU A 50 10.03 -17.06 -15.63
C LEU A 50 9.92 -16.58 -14.17
N ARG A 51 10.79 -15.66 -13.75
CA ARG A 51 10.72 -15.03 -12.42
C ARG A 51 9.36 -14.38 -12.18
N SER A 52 8.90 -13.56 -13.12
CA SER A 52 7.61 -12.87 -13.03
C SER A 52 6.44 -13.85 -12.89
N LEU A 53 6.46 -14.97 -13.64
CA LEU A 53 5.47 -16.04 -13.53
C LEU A 53 5.49 -16.69 -12.14
N LEU A 54 6.67 -17.01 -11.61
CA LEU A 54 6.80 -17.60 -10.28
C LEU A 54 6.29 -16.66 -9.17
N LEU A 55 6.57 -15.36 -9.28
CA LEU A 55 6.04 -14.35 -8.35
C LEU A 55 4.51 -14.24 -8.44
N ALA A 56 3.95 -14.30 -9.66
CA ALA A 56 2.50 -14.33 -9.85
C ALA A 56 1.87 -15.59 -9.25
N LEU A 57 2.50 -16.76 -9.43
CA LEU A 57 2.04 -18.02 -8.82
C LEU A 57 2.13 -17.98 -7.29
N ALA A 58 3.20 -17.40 -6.72
CA ALA A 58 3.35 -17.22 -5.29
C ALA A 58 2.24 -16.34 -4.72
N ALA A 59 2.00 -15.19 -5.36
CA ALA A 59 0.95 -14.26 -4.99
C ALA A 59 -0.45 -14.88 -5.08
N GLY A 60 -0.75 -15.56 -6.20
CA GLY A 60 -2.03 -16.23 -6.42
C GLY A 60 -2.29 -17.34 -5.41
N THR A 61 -1.28 -18.16 -5.13
CA THR A 61 -1.34 -19.23 -4.11
C THR A 61 -1.63 -18.64 -2.73
N LEU A 62 -0.88 -17.61 -2.34
CA LEU A 62 -1.04 -16.95 -1.05
C LEU A 62 -2.46 -16.39 -0.92
N VAL A 63 -2.93 -15.61 -1.89
CA VAL A 63 -4.27 -15.01 -1.83
C VAL A 63 -5.37 -16.06 -1.83
N TRP A 64 -5.24 -17.11 -2.65
CA TRP A 64 -6.20 -18.22 -2.72
C TRP A 64 -6.40 -18.89 -1.35
N GLY A 65 -5.30 -19.16 -0.63
CA GLY A 65 -5.36 -19.80 0.69
C GLY A 65 -6.26 -19.06 1.70
N PHE A 66 -6.35 -17.74 1.57
CA PHE A 66 -7.15 -16.85 2.43
C PHE A 66 -8.48 -16.41 1.80
N ALA A 67 -8.64 -16.50 0.47
CA ALA A 67 -9.84 -16.08 -0.22
C ALA A 67 -11.05 -16.99 0.11
N VAL A 68 -10.83 -18.31 0.20
CA VAL A 68 -11.89 -19.32 0.35
C VAL A 68 -12.51 -19.27 1.76
N PRO A 69 -13.84 -19.09 1.89
CA PRO A 69 -14.54 -19.12 3.18
C PRO A 69 -14.45 -20.50 3.85
N ASP A 70 -14.46 -20.52 5.18
CA ASP A 70 -14.45 -21.76 5.95
C ASP A 70 -15.88 -22.32 6.05
N GLN A 71 -16.12 -23.53 5.51
CA GLN A 71 -17.46 -24.16 5.53
C GLN A 71 -17.97 -24.45 6.96
N ALA A 72 -17.07 -24.57 7.94
CA ALA A 72 -17.38 -24.83 9.35
C ALA A 72 -17.63 -23.55 10.18
N ALA A 73 -17.32 -22.37 9.64
CA ALA A 73 -17.64 -21.10 10.28
C ALA A 73 -19.10 -20.71 9.93
N GLY A 74 -20.05 -21.52 10.39
CA GLY A 74 -21.46 -21.25 10.23
C GLY A 74 -21.81 -19.89 10.81
N ALA A 75 -22.41 -19.03 9.99
CA ALA A 75 -23.42 -17.97 10.24
C ALA A 75 -23.49 -17.22 11.59
N SER A 76 -22.50 -17.29 12.47
CA SER A 76 -22.56 -16.80 13.84
C SER A 76 -21.24 -16.15 14.20
N GLY A 77 -21.21 -14.86 13.96
CA GLY A 77 -20.05 -14.04 14.18
C GLY A 77 -20.17 -12.79 13.34
N ASP A 78 -21.16 -11.95 13.63
CA ASP A 78 -21.02 -10.50 13.50
C ASP A 78 -19.86 -10.03 14.40
N TRP A 79 -18.65 -10.49 14.08
CA TRP A 79 -17.40 -9.89 14.51
C TRP A 79 -17.32 -8.58 13.78
N PRO A 80 -17.05 -7.44 14.45
CA PRO A 80 -17.49 -6.15 13.98
C PRO A 80 -17.04 -6.04 12.53
N ARG A 81 -18.04 -5.97 11.64
CA ARG A 81 -17.87 -5.34 10.34
C ARG A 81 -16.92 -4.21 10.65
N THR A 82 -15.74 -4.15 10.01
CA THR A 82 -14.97 -2.88 9.97
C THR A 82 -16.07 -1.87 9.83
N PRO A 83 -16.30 -0.99 10.85
CA PRO A 83 -17.50 -0.19 10.83
C PRO A 83 -17.58 0.35 9.43
N ALA A 84 -18.77 0.39 8.84
CA ALA A 84 -18.94 1.35 7.78
C ALA A 84 -18.65 2.71 8.46
N SER A 85 -17.37 3.02 8.68
CA SER A 85 -16.86 4.36 8.76
C SER A 85 -17.48 4.91 7.51
N ALA A 86 -18.36 5.87 7.70
CA ALA A 86 -18.73 6.78 6.66
C ALA A 86 -17.41 7.45 6.26
N THR A 87 -16.57 6.72 5.51
CA THR A 87 -15.22 7.11 5.12
C THR A 87 -15.45 8.39 4.38
N TRP A 88 -15.23 9.57 4.95
CA TRP A 88 -15.48 10.81 4.22
C TRP A 88 -14.49 10.80 3.05
N PRO A 89 -14.93 10.99 1.79
CA PRO A 89 -16.21 11.57 1.34
C PRO A 89 -17.35 10.59 1.00
N GLY A 90 -17.18 9.30 1.27
CA GLY A 90 -18.10 8.17 1.12
C GLY A 90 -17.35 7.05 0.40
N PRO A 91 -17.64 5.75 0.63
CA PRO A 91 -16.88 4.67 0.00
C PRO A 91 -16.90 4.76 -1.54
N GLY A 92 -18.06 5.08 -2.13
CA GLY A 92 -18.17 5.29 -3.58
C GLY A 92 -17.44 6.54 -4.09
N ARG A 93 -17.37 7.62 -3.29
CA ARG A 93 -16.67 8.85 -3.69
C ARG A 93 -15.15 8.67 -3.61
N LEU A 94 -14.66 7.95 -2.60
CA LEU A 94 -13.25 7.56 -2.51
C LEU A 94 -12.83 6.72 -3.71
N LEU A 95 -13.62 5.70 -4.04
CA LEU A 95 -13.35 4.82 -5.18
C LEU A 95 -13.39 5.58 -6.52
N LEU A 96 -14.36 6.48 -6.69
CA LEU A 96 -14.43 7.34 -7.86
C LEU A 96 -13.23 8.30 -7.94
N ALA A 97 -12.85 8.94 -6.82
CA ALA A 97 -11.69 9.82 -6.79
C ALA A 97 -10.39 9.06 -7.14
N ALA A 98 -10.19 7.87 -6.58
CA ALA A 98 -9.04 7.02 -6.91
C ALA A 98 -9.01 6.68 -8.41
N LEU A 99 -10.15 6.30 -8.99
CA LEU A 99 -10.26 6.04 -10.43
C LEU A 99 -9.94 7.29 -11.25
N MET A 100 -10.49 8.45 -10.89
CA MET A 100 -10.27 9.69 -11.65
C MET A 100 -8.81 10.16 -11.60
N ILE A 101 -8.15 10.03 -10.44
CA ILE A 101 -6.74 10.36 -10.29
C ILE A 101 -5.87 9.42 -11.15
N ASP A 102 -6.11 8.11 -11.08
CA ASP A 102 -5.39 7.12 -11.90
C ASP A 102 -5.58 7.39 -13.39
N LEU A 103 -6.82 7.57 -13.86
CA LEU A 103 -7.11 7.87 -15.26
C LEU A 103 -6.48 9.19 -15.71
N LEU A 104 -6.44 10.21 -14.85
CA LEU A 104 -5.77 11.47 -15.14
C LEU A 104 -4.27 11.26 -15.33
N PHE A 105 -3.62 10.54 -14.42
CA PHE A 105 -2.17 10.28 -14.48
C PHE A 105 -1.82 9.45 -15.71
N VAL A 106 -2.58 8.39 -16.00
CA VAL A 106 -2.38 7.56 -17.19
C VAL A 106 -2.65 8.34 -18.48
N ALA A 107 -3.67 9.22 -18.50
CA ALA A 107 -3.93 10.07 -19.66
C ALA A 107 -2.76 11.05 -19.90
N LEU A 108 -2.25 11.70 -18.86
CA LEU A 108 -1.06 12.57 -18.96
C LEU A 108 0.15 11.80 -19.49
N PHE A 109 0.40 10.60 -18.94
CA PHE A 109 1.46 9.70 -19.37
C PHE A 109 1.38 9.33 -20.86
N LEU A 110 0.19 8.96 -21.34
CA LEU A 110 -0.01 8.50 -22.71
C LEU A 110 -0.05 9.64 -23.74
N ILE A 111 -0.57 10.82 -23.38
CA ILE A 111 -0.75 11.94 -24.29
C ILE A 111 0.55 12.73 -24.49
N SER A 112 1.28 13.02 -23.41
CA SER A 112 2.51 13.80 -23.49
C SER A 112 3.48 13.46 -22.36
N PRO A 113 4.52 12.67 -22.65
CA PRO A 113 5.58 12.39 -21.68
C PRO A 113 6.27 13.65 -21.14
N GLN A 114 6.31 14.74 -21.93
CA GLN A 114 6.87 16.01 -21.47
C GLN A 114 5.97 16.69 -20.43
N TYR A 115 4.63 16.66 -20.60
CA TYR A 115 3.71 17.21 -19.61
C TYR A 115 3.62 16.30 -18.39
N TYR A 116 3.71 14.98 -18.56
CA TYR A 116 3.83 14.02 -17.45
C TYR A 116 5.07 14.33 -16.60
N TYR A 117 6.24 14.40 -17.23
CA TYR A 117 7.47 14.83 -16.58
C TYR A 117 7.34 16.18 -15.88
N LYS A 118 6.78 17.20 -16.56
CA LYS A 118 6.60 18.53 -15.94
C LYS A 118 5.64 18.48 -14.77
N ALA A 119 4.49 17.80 -14.89
CA ALA A 119 3.51 17.72 -13.81
C ALA A 119 4.07 16.99 -12.57
N GLY A 120 4.96 16.01 -12.77
CA GLY A 120 5.75 15.43 -11.67
C GLY A 120 6.80 16.39 -11.12
N ARG A 121 7.43 17.17 -12.01
CA ARG A 121 8.63 17.94 -11.72
C ARG A 121 8.44 19.40 -11.28
N GLU A 122 7.43 20.17 -11.74
CA GLU A 122 7.40 21.66 -11.90
C GLU A 122 7.64 22.51 -10.61
N ASP A 123 8.78 22.25 -9.95
CA ASP A 123 9.38 22.79 -8.73
C ASP A 123 8.80 22.30 -7.39
N ARG A 124 8.84 20.96 -7.18
CA ARG A 124 8.46 20.20 -5.97
C ARG A 124 6.98 20.09 -5.53
N PRO A 125 5.93 20.33 -6.36
CA PRO A 125 4.56 20.23 -5.87
C PRO A 125 4.16 18.84 -5.37
N ILE A 126 4.67 17.77 -5.99
CA ILE A 126 4.37 16.40 -5.55
C ILE A 126 5.09 16.10 -4.23
N GLU A 127 6.38 16.42 -4.10
CA GLU A 127 7.12 16.29 -2.84
C GLU A 127 6.44 17.07 -1.71
N ASP A 128 6.13 18.35 -1.95
CA ASP A 128 5.48 19.23 -0.98
C ASP A 128 4.06 18.73 -0.64
N ALA A 129 3.26 18.33 -1.64
CA ALA A 129 1.93 17.77 -1.41
C ALA A 129 2.00 16.45 -0.63
N SER A 130 2.96 15.59 -0.95
CA SER A 130 3.21 14.31 -0.27
C SER A 130 3.58 14.53 1.19
N ALA A 131 4.52 15.45 1.46
CA ALA A 131 4.90 15.85 2.81
C ALA A 131 3.71 16.46 3.56
N MET A 132 2.94 17.35 2.94
CA MET A 132 1.74 17.94 3.55
C MET A 132 0.68 16.89 3.90
N LEU A 133 0.46 15.91 3.02
CA LEU A 133 -0.45 14.78 3.27
C LEU A 133 0.06 13.89 4.41
N LEU A 134 1.37 13.66 4.51
CA LEU A 134 1.99 12.93 5.62
C LEU A 134 1.88 13.69 6.94
N PHE A 135 2.11 15.01 6.96
CA PHE A 135 1.90 15.83 8.16
C PHE A 135 0.44 15.88 8.58
N ALA A 136 -0.49 15.99 7.63
CA ALA A 136 -1.92 15.88 7.90
C ALA A 136 -2.26 14.50 8.49
N SER A 137 -1.71 13.42 7.92
CA SER A 137 -1.88 12.06 8.44
C SER A 137 -1.34 11.92 9.87
N ALA A 138 -0.16 12.47 10.15
CA ALA A 138 0.45 12.48 11.48
C ALA A 138 -0.43 13.23 12.50
N ALA A 139 -0.95 14.41 12.14
CA ALA A 139 -1.83 15.19 12.98
C ALA A 139 -3.16 14.46 13.26
N LEU A 140 -3.76 13.83 12.24
CA LEU A 140 -4.98 13.02 12.39
C LEU A 140 -4.75 11.79 13.29
N MET A 141 -3.58 11.15 13.19
CA MET A 141 -3.19 10.06 14.09
C MET A 141 -2.98 10.53 15.52
N ALA A 142 -2.32 11.66 15.73
CA ALA A 142 -2.14 12.26 17.06
C ALA A 142 -3.49 12.63 17.68
N LEU A 143 -4.42 13.20 16.89
CA LEU A 143 -5.77 13.49 17.34
C LEU A 143 -6.56 12.21 17.67
N SER A 144 -6.37 11.13 16.89
CA SER A 144 -6.94 9.81 17.17
C SER A 144 -6.44 9.26 18.49
N ALA A 145 -5.12 9.34 18.75
CA ALA A 145 -4.50 8.94 20.00
C ALA A 145 -5.08 9.73 21.19
N TRP A 146 -5.24 11.05 21.05
CA TRP A 146 -5.83 11.90 22.08
C TRP A 146 -7.28 11.50 22.39
N ARG A 147 -8.12 11.27 21.37
CA ARG A 147 -9.51 10.81 21.55
C ARG A 147 -9.58 9.46 22.25
N LEU A 148 -8.74 8.52 21.85
CA LEU A 148 -8.66 7.18 22.44
C LEU A 148 -8.22 7.24 23.91
N HIS A 149 -7.26 8.12 24.24
CA HIS A 149 -6.81 8.34 25.60
C HIS A 149 -7.94 8.90 26.48
N ARG A 150 -8.69 9.90 25.99
CA ARG A 150 -9.83 10.49 26.71
C ARG A 150 -10.99 9.53 26.91
N ALA A 151 -11.22 8.63 25.96
CA ALA A 151 -12.34 7.68 26.01
C ALA A 151 -12.17 6.56 27.06
N LYS A 152 -10.98 6.40 27.67
CA LYS A 152 -10.69 5.39 28.72
C LYS A 152 -11.20 3.98 28.39
N ARG A 153 -11.09 3.55 27.14
CA ARG A 153 -11.57 2.22 26.70
C ARG A 153 -10.76 1.10 27.37
N GLN A 154 -11.38 -0.07 27.55
CA GLN A 154 -10.77 -1.27 28.17
C GLN A 154 -9.46 -1.73 27.51
N HIS A 155 -9.19 -1.34 26.25
CA HIS A 155 -7.93 -1.57 25.53
C HIS A 155 -7.27 -0.27 25.03
N GLY A 156 -7.65 0.87 25.61
CA GLY A 156 -7.27 2.20 25.15
C GLY A 156 -5.75 2.42 25.12
N ALA A 157 -4.99 1.88 26.06
CA ALA A 157 -3.53 2.07 26.11
C ALA A 157 -2.82 1.53 24.85
N TRP A 158 -3.17 0.34 24.37
CA TRP A 158 -2.56 -0.24 23.16
C TRP A 158 -3.00 0.49 21.89
N LEU A 159 -4.26 0.93 21.83
CA LEU A 159 -4.75 1.73 20.71
C LEU A 159 -4.08 3.11 20.66
N VAL A 160 -3.87 3.75 21.82
CA VAL A 160 -3.12 5.01 21.92
C VAL A 160 -1.69 4.82 21.46
N ARG A 161 -0.97 3.79 21.94
CA ARG A 161 0.40 3.49 21.50
C ARG A 161 0.50 3.26 20.00
N GLY A 162 -0.43 2.50 19.42
CA GLY A 162 -0.47 2.27 17.97
C GLY A 162 -0.70 3.56 17.17
N ALA A 163 -1.62 4.41 17.63
CA ALA A 163 -1.89 5.69 16.97
C ALA A 163 -0.73 6.68 17.11
N VAL A 164 -0.05 6.71 18.26
CA VAL A 164 1.18 7.51 18.46
C VAL A 164 2.31 6.99 17.56
N ALA A 165 2.51 5.68 17.48
CA ALA A 165 3.54 5.09 16.63
C ALA A 165 3.33 5.46 15.15
N LEU A 166 2.09 5.38 14.65
CA LEU A 166 1.74 5.82 13.29
C LEU A 166 1.89 7.34 13.10
N ALA A 167 1.51 8.15 14.11
CA ALA A 167 1.72 9.59 14.06
C ALA A 167 3.20 9.96 13.91
N VAL A 168 4.05 9.33 14.73
CA VAL A 168 5.51 9.53 14.67
C VAL A 168 6.07 9.02 13.34
N ALA A 169 5.65 7.85 12.88
CA ALA A 169 6.12 7.31 11.60
C ALA A 169 5.78 8.26 10.43
N PHE A 170 4.53 8.73 10.31
CA PHE A 170 4.14 9.66 9.26
C PHE A 170 4.84 11.02 9.38
N LEU A 171 5.07 11.50 10.61
CA LEU A 171 5.83 12.73 10.84
C LEU A 171 7.27 12.58 10.35
N LEU A 172 7.94 11.49 10.71
CA LEU A 172 9.33 11.25 10.30
C LEU A 172 9.46 11.12 8.79
N ILE A 173 8.58 10.37 8.12
CA ILE A 173 8.59 10.27 6.66
C ILE A 173 8.37 11.66 6.05
N GLY A 174 7.39 12.43 6.51
CA GLY A 174 7.15 13.79 6.00
C GLY A 174 8.32 14.75 6.23
N MET A 175 9.06 14.60 7.35
CA MET A 175 10.27 15.39 7.61
C MET A 175 11.43 15.00 6.69
N GLU A 176 11.60 13.70 6.40
CA GLU A 176 12.59 13.21 5.44
C GLU A 176 12.34 13.80 4.04
N GLU A 177 11.09 13.82 3.56
CA GLU A 177 10.70 14.40 2.25
C GLU A 177 11.08 15.88 2.08
N ILE A 178 10.99 16.67 3.16
CA ILE A 178 11.35 18.10 3.13
C ILE A 178 12.76 18.38 3.65
N SER A 179 13.60 17.35 3.76
CA SER A 179 14.98 17.44 4.23
C SER A 179 15.09 18.18 5.56
N TRP A 180 14.22 17.80 6.49
CA TRP A 180 14.09 18.37 7.83
C TRP A 180 13.88 19.89 7.87
N GLY A 181 13.28 20.44 6.82
CA GLY A 181 13.04 21.89 6.70
C GLY A 181 14.28 22.67 6.32
N GLN A 182 15.36 22.02 5.89
CA GLN A 182 16.62 22.64 5.49
C GLN A 182 16.39 23.82 4.53
N ARG A 183 15.60 23.60 3.48
CA ARG A 183 15.31 24.59 2.44
C ARG A 183 14.45 25.74 2.96
N ILE A 184 13.52 25.44 3.85
CA ILE A 184 12.59 26.40 4.45
C ILE A 184 13.34 27.37 5.38
N PHE A 185 14.26 26.86 6.18
CA PHE A 185 15.00 27.63 7.17
C PHE A 185 16.38 28.13 6.69
N GLY A 186 16.75 27.84 5.43
CA GLY A 186 18.06 28.21 4.89
C GLY A 186 19.25 27.56 5.60
N ILE A 187 19.03 26.38 6.20
CA ILE A 187 20.07 25.63 6.92
C ILE A 187 21.01 25.02 5.88
N ARG A 188 22.32 25.07 6.12
CA ARG A 188 23.29 24.34 5.29
C ARG A 188 23.38 22.89 5.73
N SER A 189 23.46 21.98 4.76
CA SER A 189 23.74 20.56 5.04
C SER A 189 25.12 20.41 5.71
N PRO A 190 25.24 19.56 6.73
CA PRO A 190 26.54 19.20 7.31
C PRO A 190 27.45 18.54 6.27
N GLU A 191 28.76 18.57 6.50
CA GLU A 191 29.78 18.09 5.54
C GLU A 191 29.55 16.64 5.11
N VAL A 192 29.22 15.75 6.04
CA VAL A 192 28.93 14.33 5.78
C VAL A 192 27.78 14.17 4.76
N PHE A 193 26.76 15.02 4.81
CA PHE A 193 25.65 14.97 3.87
C PHE A 193 26.07 15.54 2.51
N LEU A 194 26.87 16.61 2.45
CA LEU A 194 27.36 17.15 1.18
C LEU A 194 28.25 16.15 0.41
N GLU A 195 28.99 15.30 1.13
CA GLU A 195 29.91 14.32 0.55
C GLU A 195 29.23 13.01 0.13
N HIS A 196 28.25 12.54 0.90
CA HIS A 196 27.72 11.18 0.75
C HIS A 196 26.22 11.09 0.41
N ASN A 197 25.43 12.16 0.60
CA ASN A 197 24.02 12.17 0.26
C ASN A 197 23.84 12.42 -1.24
N LEU A 198 23.05 11.60 -1.94
CA LEU A 198 22.89 11.68 -3.39
C LEU A 198 22.38 13.04 -3.88
N GLN A 199 21.55 13.71 -3.09
CA GLN A 199 21.01 15.04 -3.43
C GLN A 199 21.67 16.18 -2.65
N ARG A 200 22.66 15.88 -1.79
CA ARG A 200 23.35 16.84 -0.92
C ARG A 200 22.39 17.59 0.02
N GLU A 201 21.38 16.90 0.50
CA GLU A 201 20.37 17.43 1.42
C GLU A 201 20.46 16.77 2.80
N THR A 202 19.86 17.39 3.81
CA THR A 202 19.87 16.92 5.21
C THR A 202 18.73 15.94 5.44
N ASN A 203 18.75 14.82 4.75
CA ASN A 203 17.85 13.68 4.99
C ASN A 203 18.66 12.38 5.01
N LEU A 204 18.11 11.35 5.65
CA LEU A 204 18.73 10.05 5.77
C LEU A 204 18.40 9.16 4.58
N HIS A 205 17.22 9.30 3.98
CA HIS A 205 16.81 8.43 2.87
C HIS A 205 17.71 8.55 1.63
N ASN A 206 18.38 9.68 1.38
CA ASN A 206 19.23 9.85 0.19
C ASN A 206 20.63 9.23 0.34
N PHE A 207 20.93 8.61 1.49
CA PHE A 207 22.11 7.74 1.62
C PHE A 207 21.83 6.32 1.12
N VAL A 208 20.56 5.91 1.11
CA VAL A 208 20.08 4.54 0.83
C VAL A 208 18.74 4.62 0.11
N THR A 209 18.68 5.40 -0.98
CA THR A 209 17.45 5.79 -1.68
C THR A 209 16.62 4.58 -2.07
N ASP A 210 17.20 3.66 -2.83
CA ASP A 210 16.54 2.44 -3.30
C ASP A 210 15.99 1.61 -2.12
N GLU A 211 16.77 1.41 -1.04
CA GLU A 211 16.30 0.67 0.13
C GLU A 211 15.16 1.38 0.87
N ALA A 212 15.28 2.70 1.05
CA ALA A 212 14.29 3.51 1.75
C ALA A 212 12.96 3.57 0.99
N GLU A 213 13.00 3.78 -0.33
CA GLU A 213 11.84 3.78 -1.21
C GLU A 213 11.14 2.43 -1.23
N ASN A 214 11.89 1.34 -1.45
CA ASN A 214 11.32 0.00 -1.45
C ASN A 214 10.71 -0.37 -0.09
N ALA A 215 11.35 0.02 1.03
CA ALA A 215 10.79 -0.18 2.36
C ALA A 215 9.49 0.62 2.57
N TYR A 216 9.44 1.86 2.10
CA TYR A 216 8.27 2.72 2.16
C TYR A 216 7.10 2.14 1.34
N TYR A 217 7.35 1.76 0.08
CA TYR A 217 6.32 1.17 -0.79
C TYR A 217 5.83 -0.19 -0.27
N LEU A 218 6.72 -1.03 0.26
CA LEU A 218 6.34 -2.28 0.89
C LEU A 218 5.49 -2.03 2.14
N GLY A 219 5.87 -1.07 2.99
CA GLY A 219 5.10 -0.68 4.17
C GLY A 219 3.70 -0.19 3.83
N ALA A 220 3.58 0.65 2.79
CA ALA A 220 2.31 1.14 2.27
C ALA A 220 1.42 0.00 1.74
N PHE A 221 1.98 -0.89 0.91
CA PHE A 221 1.27 -2.09 0.42
C PHE A 221 0.79 -2.97 1.57
N LEU A 222 1.66 -3.21 2.57
CA LEU A 222 1.31 -4.02 3.73
C LEU A 222 0.15 -3.38 4.50
N LEU A 223 0.22 -2.09 4.82
CA LEU A 223 -0.79 -1.39 5.62
C LEU A 223 -2.12 -1.24 4.89
N LEU A 224 -2.09 -0.82 3.62
CA LEU A 224 -3.28 -0.40 2.88
C LEU A 224 -3.92 -1.53 2.07
N THR A 225 -3.17 -2.56 1.67
CA THR A 225 -3.66 -3.60 0.75
C THR A 225 -3.60 -5.00 1.36
N ALA A 226 -2.43 -5.43 1.82
CA ALA A 226 -2.26 -6.81 2.32
C ALA A 226 -2.95 -7.01 3.67
N TRP A 227 -2.71 -6.10 4.63
CA TRP A 227 -3.24 -6.19 5.98
C TRP A 227 -4.78 -6.24 6.02
N PRO A 228 -5.52 -5.36 5.31
CA PRO A 228 -6.98 -5.40 5.30
C PRO A 228 -7.56 -6.65 4.66
N PHE A 229 -6.80 -7.29 3.77
CA PHE A 229 -7.18 -8.59 3.24
C PHE A 229 -6.87 -9.72 4.24
N PHE A 230 -5.62 -9.90 4.66
CA PHE A 230 -5.20 -11.09 5.39
C PHE A 230 -5.62 -11.10 6.87
N VAL A 231 -5.48 -9.99 7.58
CA VAL A 231 -5.65 -9.97 9.05
C VAL A 231 -7.05 -10.33 9.51
N PRO A 232 -8.15 -9.82 8.90
CA PRO A 232 -9.50 -10.24 9.24
C PRO A 232 -9.76 -11.74 9.01
N ARG A 233 -8.90 -12.42 8.24
CA ARG A 233 -9.02 -13.83 7.87
C ARG A 233 -8.18 -14.73 8.76
N ILE A 234 -7.39 -14.18 9.69
CA ILE A 234 -6.62 -14.95 10.68
C ILE A 234 -7.32 -14.80 12.03
N PRO A 235 -8.09 -15.81 12.52
CA PRO A 235 -8.91 -15.66 13.72
C PRO A 235 -8.14 -15.21 14.97
N ALA A 236 -6.88 -15.65 15.12
CA ALA A 236 -6.02 -15.24 16.22
C ALA A 236 -5.70 -13.73 16.20
N LEU A 237 -5.49 -13.15 15.02
CA LEU A 237 -5.20 -11.73 14.85
C LEU A 237 -6.48 -10.89 14.84
N ALA A 238 -7.51 -11.36 14.14
CA ALA A 238 -8.79 -10.64 14.02
C ALA A 238 -9.45 -10.38 15.39
N ARG A 239 -9.23 -11.27 16.38
CA ARG A 239 -9.74 -11.12 17.75
C ARG A 239 -9.02 -10.04 18.57
N GLN A 240 -7.84 -9.62 18.16
CA GLN A 240 -7.07 -8.61 18.88
C GLN A 240 -7.62 -7.21 18.54
N PRO A 241 -8.08 -6.42 19.54
CA PRO A 241 -8.66 -5.11 19.32
C PRO A 241 -7.75 -4.16 18.54
N MET A 242 -6.44 -4.23 18.78
CA MET A 242 -5.43 -3.43 18.08
C MET A 242 -5.46 -3.67 16.57
N PHE A 243 -5.39 -4.93 16.15
CA PHE A 243 -5.36 -5.29 14.74
C PHE A 243 -6.69 -4.97 14.05
N ALA A 244 -7.82 -5.28 14.69
CA ALA A 244 -9.12 -4.92 14.15
C ALA A 244 -9.29 -3.39 13.99
N PHE A 245 -8.81 -2.61 14.96
CA PHE A 245 -8.94 -1.15 14.96
C PHE A 245 -8.10 -0.47 13.87
N PHE A 246 -6.86 -0.92 13.65
CA PHE A 246 -5.95 -0.34 12.65
C PHE A 246 -6.08 -0.95 11.24
N THR A 247 -6.96 -1.92 11.05
CA THR A 247 -7.23 -2.48 9.72
C THR A 247 -8.03 -1.50 8.85
N ALA A 248 -7.49 -1.07 7.70
CA ALA A 248 -8.22 -0.22 6.75
C ALA A 248 -9.53 -0.86 6.27
N SER A 249 -10.52 -0.06 5.85
CA SER A 249 -11.75 -0.60 5.25
C SER A 249 -11.51 -1.22 3.88
N GLU A 250 -12.39 -2.12 3.45
CA GLU A 250 -12.31 -2.70 2.09
C GLU A 250 -12.41 -1.67 0.96
N PRO A 251 -13.27 -0.62 1.02
CA PRO A 251 -13.27 0.43 -0.01
C PRO A 251 -11.93 1.18 -0.09
N LEU A 252 -11.31 1.48 1.06
CA LEU A 252 -9.98 2.10 1.08
C LEU A 252 -8.91 1.16 0.53
N MET A 253 -8.94 -0.12 0.89
CA MET A 253 -8.06 -1.15 0.33
C MET A 253 -8.20 -1.24 -1.21
N VAL A 254 -9.43 -1.24 -1.72
CA VAL A 254 -9.70 -1.29 -3.17
C VAL A 254 -9.25 0.00 -3.88
N ALA A 255 -9.41 1.16 -3.25
CA ALA A 255 -8.95 2.44 -3.78
C ALA A 255 -7.41 2.53 -3.82
N ALA A 256 -6.76 2.20 -2.71
CA ALA A 256 -5.30 2.30 -2.55
C ALA A 256 -4.54 1.31 -3.43
N ALA A 257 -5.18 0.23 -3.86
CA ALA A 257 -4.61 -0.80 -4.73
C ALA A 257 -4.05 -0.26 -6.05
N LEU A 258 -4.59 0.85 -6.58
CA LEU A 258 -4.09 1.44 -7.83
C LEU A 258 -2.63 1.91 -7.74
N SER A 259 -2.17 2.28 -6.54
CA SER A 259 -0.78 2.70 -6.31
C SER A 259 0.24 1.62 -6.69
N ALA A 260 -0.16 0.34 -6.70
CA ALA A 260 0.73 -0.75 -7.11
C ALA A 260 1.10 -0.70 -8.60
N ALA A 261 0.28 -0.06 -9.45
CA ALA A 261 0.44 -0.03 -10.90
C ALA A 261 1.42 1.05 -11.42
N PHE A 262 1.98 1.86 -10.52
CA PHE A 262 2.95 2.91 -10.82
C PHE A 262 4.37 2.44 -10.48
N SER A 263 4.78 1.30 -11.05
CA SER A 263 6.03 0.61 -10.70
C SER A 263 6.85 0.26 -11.94
N TYR A 264 7.18 1.25 -12.79
CA TYR A 264 7.91 1.02 -14.04
C TYR A 264 9.39 0.73 -13.80
N ASP A 265 10.09 1.70 -13.24
CA ASP A 265 11.48 1.65 -12.76
C ASP A 265 11.71 0.60 -11.66
N LEU A 266 10.68 0.34 -10.87
CA LEU A 266 10.71 -0.67 -9.79
C LEU A 266 10.36 -2.09 -10.28
N TRP A 267 10.07 -2.30 -11.56
CA TRP A 267 9.54 -3.59 -12.05
C TRP A 267 10.54 -4.73 -11.93
N ASN A 268 11.85 -4.42 -11.91
CA ASN A 268 12.88 -5.42 -11.74
C ASN A 268 12.99 -5.91 -10.28
N VAL A 269 12.41 -5.17 -9.32
CA VAL A 269 12.39 -5.56 -7.90
C VAL A 269 11.36 -6.66 -7.66
N SER A 270 11.83 -7.81 -7.19
CA SER A 270 10.99 -8.99 -6.95
C SER A 270 9.85 -8.75 -5.95
N PHE A 271 10.09 -7.95 -4.90
CA PHE A 271 9.05 -7.57 -3.95
C PHE A 271 7.95 -6.70 -4.57
N THR A 272 8.31 -5.79 -5.47
CA THR A 272 7.37 -4.91 -6.17
C THR A 272 6.46 -5.70 -7.09
N GLN A 273 7.01 -6.62 -7.89
CA GLN A 273 6.21 -7.52 -8.73
C GLN A 273 5.29 -8.41 -7.89
N PHE A 274 5.80 -8.98 -6.79
CA PHE A 274 4.99 -9.78 -5.88
C PHE A 274 3.83 -8.98 -5.28
N ALA A 275 4.10 -7.75 -4.79
CA ALA A 275 3.08 -6.85 -4.26
C ALA A 275 2.03 -6.48 -5.31
N PHE A 276 2.45 -6.21 -6.55
CA PHE A 276 1.54 -5.95 -7.68
C PHE A 276 0.62 -7.15 -7.95
N PHE A 277 1.17 -8.36 -8.14
CA PHE A 277 0.35 -9.55 -8.36
C PHE A 277 -0.56 -9.86 -7.17
N CYS A 278 -0.07 -9.73 -5.95
CA CYS A 278 -0.90 -9.87 -4.74
C CYS A 278 -2.06 -8.89 -4.76
N THR A 279 -1.82 -7.64 -5.13
CA THR A 279 -2.84 -6.59 -5.22
C THR A 279 -3.94 -6.99 -6.22
N VAL A 280 -3.57 -7.42 -7.43
CA VAL A 280 -4.54 -7.87 -8.45
C VAL A 280 -5.36 -9.05 -7.93
N PHE A 281 -4.71 -10.07 -7.36
CA PHE A 281 -5.43 -11.23 -6.81
C PHE A 281 -6.32 -10.87 -5.62
N ILE A 282 -5.90 -9.94 -4.75
CA ILE A 282 -6.70 -9.43 -3.63
C ILE A 282 -7.97 -8.74 -4.14
N LEU A 283 -7.86 -7.92 -5.19
CA LEU A 283 -9.00 -7.27 -5.82
C LEU A 283 -9.98 -8.28 -6.42
N LEU A 284 -9.46 -9.28 -7.17
CA LEU A 284 -10.29 -10.36 -7.73
C LEU A 284 -10.95 -11.21 -6.64
N ALA A 285 -10.23 -11.55 -5.57
CA ALA A 285 -10.76 -12.29 -4.43
C ALA A 285 -11.83 -11.47 -3.69
N THR A 286 -11.65 -10.15 -3.57
CA THR A 286 -12.63 -9.25 -2.97
C THR A 286 -13.88 -9.16 -3.83
N ALA A 287 -13.74 -9.03 -5.15
CA ALA A 287 -14.85 -9.04 -6.10
C ALA A 287 -15.66 -10.33 -5.99
N TRP A 288 -15.00 -11.50 -6.00
CA TRP A 288 -15.64 -12.79 -5.88
C TRP A 288 -16.38 -12.96 -4.54
N ARG A 289 -15.75 -12.61 -3.42
CA ARG A 289 -16.37 -12.75 -2.08
C ARG A 289 -17.57 -11.83 -1.87
N ARG A 290 -17.51 -10.61 -2.42
CA ARG A 290 -18.54 -9.59 -2.22
C ARG A 290 -19.66 -9.66 -3.27
N ARG A 291 -19.55 -10.53 -4.29
CA ARG A 291 -20.51 -10.63 -5.41
C ARG A 291 -21.98 -10.81 -5.00
N HIS A 292 -22.25 -11.44 -3.86
CA HIS A 292 -23.61 -11.61 -3.34
C HIS A 292 -23.93 -10.66 -2.17
N SER A 293 -22.98 -10.40 -1.27
CA SER A 293 -23.23 -9.60 -0.05
C SER A 293 -23.15 -8.08 -0.27
N ASN A 294 -22.29 -7.61 -1.18
CA ASN A 294 -22.10 -6.19 -1.49
C ASN A 294 -21.72 -6.04 -2.97
N ARG A 295 -22.74 -6.09 -3.83
CA ARG A 295 -22.58 -6.04 -5.30
C ARG A 295 -21.84 -4.79 -5.79
N SER A 296 -22.02 -3.65 -5.11
CA SER A 296 -21.35 -2.40 -5.47
C SER A 296 -19.84 -2.52 -5.27
N LEU A 297 -19.40 -2.92 -4.07
CA LEU A 297 -17.97 -3.12 -3.79
C LEU A 297 -17.37 -4.21 -4.68
N ALA A 298 -18.11 -5.27 -4.99
CA ALA A 298 -17.65 -6.32 -5.88
C ALA A 298 -17.35 -5.81 -7.31
N ARG A 299 -18.24 -4.96 -7.86
CA ARG A 299 -18.04 -4.32 -9.17
C ARG A 299 -16.86 -3.37 -9.15
N TRP A 300 -16.72 -2.56 -8.10
CA TRP A 300 -15.56 -1.68 -7.94
C TRP A 300 -14.26 -2.45 -7.84
N ALA A 301 -14.20 -3.51 -7.04
CA ALA A 301 -12.99 -4.33 -6.94
C ALA A 301 -12.61 -4.99 -8.28
N LEU A 302 -13.59 -5.47 -9.05
CA LEU A 302 -13.34 -6.00 -10.39
C LEU A 302 -12.86 -4.91 -11.36
N LEU A 303 -13.48 -3.73 -11.35
CA LEU A 303 -13.05 -2.59 -12.16
C LEU A 303 -11.63 -2.18 -11.82
N MET A 304 -11.31 -2.01 -10.54
CA MET A 304 -9.97 -1.64 -10.09
C MET A 304 -8.94 -2.71 -10.42
N ALA A 305 -9.30 -4.00 -10.44
CA ALA A 305 -8.39 -5.05 -10.90
C ALA A 305 -8.02 -4.87 -12.38
N MET A 306 -9.01 -4.60 -13.23
CA MET A 306 -8.80 -4.35 -14.66
C MET A 306 -7.98 -3.08 -14.90
N ILE A 307 -8.32 -1.99 -14.20
CA ILE A 307 -7.59 -0.71 -14.30
C ILE A 307 -6.16 -0.87 -13.80
N CYS A 308 -5.92 -1.50 -12.65
CA CYS A 308 -4.58 -1.74 -12.12
C CYS A 308 -3.70 -2.51 -13.12
N VAL A 309 -4.24 -3.56 -13.75
CA VAL A 309 -3.53 -4.31 -14.80
C VAL A 309 -3.29 -3.46 -16.05
N ALA A 310 -4.30 -2.71 -16.51
CA ALA A 310 -4.18 -1.86 -17.69
C ALA A 310 -3.15 -0.74 -17.49
N THR A 311 -3.17 -0.07 -16.33
CA THR A 311 -2.24 0.99 -15.94
C THR A 311 -0.80 0.46 -15.90
N GLN A 312 -0.54 -0.64 -15.20
CA GLN A 312 0.81 -1.23 -15.17
C GLN A 312 1.24 -1.68 -16.57
N ALA A 313 0.36 -2.30 -17.36
CA ALA A 313 0.68 -2.72 -18.73
C ALA A 313 1.02 -1.51 -19.62
N ALA A 314 0.31 -0.39 -19.48
CA ALA A 314 0.62 0.85 -20.19
C ALA A 314 2.00 1.39 -19.81
N HIS A 315 2.33 1.43 -18.51
CA HIS A 315 3.65 1.84 -18.05
C HIS A 315 4.75 0.93 -18.58
N LEU A 316 4.57 -0.40 -18.54
CA LEU A 316 5.57 -1.33 -19.07
C LEU A 316 5.74 -1.22 -20.60
N ALA A 317 4.64 -1.02 -21.33
CA ALA A 317 4.66 -0.95 -22.78
C ALA A 317 5.21 0.38 -23.31
N PHE A 318 4.95 1.50 -22.62
CA PHE A 318 5.27 2.85 -23.11
C PHE A 318 6.21 3.64 -22.21
N GLY A 319 6.65 3.08 -21.09
CA GLY A 319 7.48 3.78 -20.10
C GLY A 319 8.85 4.20 -20.65
N TYR A 320 9.33 3.57 -21.72
CA TYR A 320 10.54 4.01 -22.42
C TYR A 320 10.46 5.43 -23.00
N ARG A 321 9.23 5.99 -23.08
CA ARG A 321 8.97 7.35 -23.58
C ARG A 321 9.09 8.43 -22.50
N THR A 322 9.20 8.04 -21.22
CA THR A 322 9.38 8.97 -20.10
C THR A 322 10.69 9.75 -20.25
N VAL A 323 10.74 10.94 -19.65
CA VAL A 323 11.92 11.81 -19.71
C VAL A 323 12.98 11.30 -18.73
N ARG A 324 12.56 10.90 -17.53
CA ARG A 324 13.39 10.21 -16.54
C ARG A 324 12.81 8.84 -16.24
N LEU A 325 13.69 7.92 -15.88
CA LEU A 325 13.34 6.53 -15.57
C LEU A 325 12.27 6.44 -14.46
N TRP A 326 12.41 7.25 -13.41
CA TRP A 326 11.57 7.28 -12.23
C TRP A 326 10.38 8.25 -12.34
N ASP A 327 10.07 8.79 -13.53
CA ASP A 327 8.90 9.68 -13.70
C ASP A 327 7.60 8.99 -13.28
N VAL A 328 7.51 7.65 -13.38
CA VAL A 328 6.31 6.89 -12.99
C VAL A 328 6.17 6.74 -11.48
N SER A 329 7.28 6.51 -10.77
CA SER A 329 7.31 6.36 -9.32
C SER A 329 7.02 7.68 -8.60
N GLU A 330 7.34 8.84 -9.18
CA GLU A 330 6.91 10.16 -8.63
C GLU A 330 5.39 10.24 -8.41
N TYR A 331 4.58 9.66 -9.30
CA TYR A 331 3.12 9.63 -9.11
C TYR A 331 2.69 8.63 -8.04
N LYS A 332 3.45 7.55 -7.83
CA LYS A 332 3.26 6.61 -6.72
C LYS A 332 3.54 7.30 -5.38
N GLU A 333 4.57 8.14 -5.32
CA GLU A 333 4.93 8.94 -4.15
C GLU A 333 3.84 9.91 -3.74
N PHE A 334 3.01 10.40 -4.68
CA PHE A 334 1.80 11.15 -4.36
C PHE A 334 0.64 10.27 -3.89
N LEU A 335 0.38 9.17 -4.60
CA LEU A 335 -0.77 8.29 -4.34
C LEU A 335 -0.69 7.66 -2.95
N VAL A 336 0.49 7.25 -2.50
CA VAL A 336 0.67 6.60 -1.20
C VAL A 336 0.27 7.52 -0.03
N PRO A 337 0.84 8.72 0.16
CA PRO A 337 0.40 9.72 1.14
C PRO A 337 -1.07 10.08 1.03
N PHE A 338 -1.62 10.18 -0.19
CA PHE A 338 -3.04 10.46 -0.39
C PHE A 338 -3.91 9.38 0.27
N PHE A 339 -3.58 8.10 0.07
CA PHE A 339 -4.31 7.00 0.71
C PHE A 339 -3.96 6.81 2.19
N LEU A 340 -2.76 7.18 2.64
CA LEU A 340 -2.41 7.25 4.06
C LEU A 340 -3.22 8.34 4.79
N ALA A 341 -3.50 9.47 4.14
CA ALA A 341 -4.36 10.51 4.67
C ALA A 341 -5.82 10.03 4.76
N ALA A 342 -6.32 9.34 3.73
CA ALA A 342 -7.64 8.71 3.76
C ALA A 342 -7.73 7.65 4.88
N TYR A 343 -6.68 6.84 5.06
CA TYR A 343 -6.54 5.91 6.18
C TYR A 343 -6.59 6.65 7.51
N ALA A 344 -5.90 7.78 7.64
CA ALA A 344 -5.86 8.53 8.88
C ALA A 344 -7.19 9.16 9.27
N VAL A 345 -7.93 9.67 8.28
CA VAL A 345 -9.33 10.10 8.47
C VAL A 345 -10.18 8.93 8.98
N GLU A 346 -10.03 7.74 8.40
CA GLU A 346 -10.80 6.57 8.80
C GLU A 346 -10.55 6.17 10.27
N ILE A 347 -9.29 6.15 10.70
CA ILE A 347 -8.92 5.86 12.09
C ILE A 347 -9.45 6.94 13.05
N LEU A 348 -9.42 8.21 12.64
CA LEU A 348 -9.96 9.31 13.46
C LEU A 348 -11.47 9.19 13.68
N GLN A 349 -12.20 8.80 12.63
CA GLN A 349 -13.65 8.55 12.72
C GLN A 349 -13.94 7.39 13.69
N ARG A 350 -13.17 6.29 13.60
CA ARG A 350 -13.29 5.15 14.53
C ARG A 350 -12.95 5.54 15.97
N SER A 351 -12.04 6.49 16.16
CA SER A 351 -11.65 7.01 17.48
C SER A 351 -12.75 7.86 18.14
N GLY A 352 -13.58 8.54 17.35
CA GLY A 352 -14.70 9.37 17.83
C GLY A 352 -16.00 8.60 18.09
N GLY A 353 -16.17 7.40 17.52
CA GLY A 353 -17.33 6.55 17.77
C GLY A 353 -17.33 5.98 19.18
N GLY A 354 -18.13 6.58 20.07
CA GLY A 354 -18.44 6.05 21.39
C GLY A 354 -19.17 4.69 21.32
N PRO A 355 -19.32 3.98 22.45
CA PRO A 355 -20.00 2.67 22.51
C PRO A 355 -21.47 2.69 22.05
N GLU A 356 -22.10 3.86 21.94
CA GLU A 356 -23.55 3.99 21.72
C GLU A 356 -23.97 4.02 20.23
N SER A 357 -23.05 4.15 19.27
CA SER A 357 -23.44 4.27 17.85
C SER A 357 -23.58 2.94 17.09
N ARG A 358 -23.76 1.81 17.79
CA ARG A 358 -23.91 0.48 17.16
C ARG A 358 -25.10 -0.34 17.69
N ALA A 359 -26.10 0.33 18.24
CA ALA A 359 -27.40 -0.25 18.52
C ALA A 359 -28.46 0.42 17.64
N VAL A 360 -28.36 0.28 16.31
CA VAL A 360 -29.49 0.34 15.36
C VAL A 360 -29.19 -0.57 14.18
#